data_AF-A0A920SCA9-F1
#
_entry.id   AF-A0A920SCA9-F1
#
_cell.length_a   1.000
_cell.length_b   1.000
_cell.length_c   1.000
_cell.angle_alpha   90.00
_cell.angle_beta   90.00
_cell.angle_gamma   90.00
#
_symmetry.space_group_name_H-M   'P 1'
#
loop_
_entity.id
_entity.type
_entity.pdbx_description
1 polymer ?
#
loop_
_entity_poly.entity_id
_entity_poly.type
_entity_poly.pdbx_seq_one_letter_code
_entity_poly.pdbx_strand_id
1 'polypeptide(L)'
;MPGNRLESSNMVLRAAQELFPGAVVALGMGLPCHLPFELPASGGVWFIADSGALGYTGQDNDGVSVDAGGSLVAMLPGGSFTGVVDVAGILRGGHTDVAILEPSQVSTKGDFVHWTTEKTAGLFAPGSAVDMAYGSSTVVAVMPHQGPGGRSNIVEKCTLPVDGAGRLDLIITDVAVIKVVASGLELIETAPGWAAEDVISITDAPLSVSSGLKELTVDIPAIAPPNKVYPSAVDALLDVPEGSVINVDGFAGPGGMAHYLMVGLRDLGVKNLQLISNTAGVARVSAFGSPNIIDHSILVENNQVVKATASYPVSPSASRPSAFEEAYNRGETTLK
;
A
#
# COMPACT_ATOMS: atom_id res chain seq x y z
N MET A 1 18.57 -36.52 2.37
CA MET A 1 17.22 -36.26 1.82
C MET A 1 16.84 -34.88 2.30
N PRO A 2 16.30 -34.02 1.44
CA PRO A 2 15.86 -32.69 1.86
C PRO A 2 14.82 -32.82 2.98
N GLY A 3 14.74 -31.79 3.83
CA GLY A 3 13.74 -31.67 4.88
C GLY A 3 12.30 -31.61 4.34
N ASN A 4 11.35 -31.45 5.24
CA ASN A 4 9.95 -31.28 4.84
C ASN A 4 9.75 -29.93 4.15
N ARG A 5 8.82 -29.88 3.19
CA ARG A 5 8.33 -28.62 2.62
C ARG A 5 7.53 -27.86 3.68
N LEU A 6 7.54 -26.54 3.61
CA LEU A 6 6.72 -25.68 4.47
C LEU A 6 5.24 -25.87 4.11
N GLU A 7 4.41 -25.87 5.15
CA GLU A 7 2.96 -25.72 5.00
C GLU A 7 2.62 -24.32 4.48
N SER A 8 1.47 -24.18 3.82
CA SER A 8 0.98 -22.91 3.27
C SER A 8 0.93 -21.79 4.32
N SER A 9 0.50 -22.10 5.55
CA SER A 9 0.45 -21.12 6.66
C SER A 9 1.84 -20.57 7.00
N ASN A 10 2.88 -21.40 6.97
CA ASN A 10 4.26 -20.99 7.24
C ASN A 10 4.83 -20.09 6.13
N MET A 11 4.46 -20.35 4.87
CA MET A 11 4.86 -19.47 3.76
C MET A 11 4.23 -18.09 3.90
N VAL A 12 2.95 -18.05 4.26
CA VAL A 12 2.19 -16.80 4.45
C VAL A 12 2.70 -16.03 5.68
N LEU A 13 2.96 -16.73 6.79
CA LEU A 13 3.58 -16.12 7.97
C LEU A 13 5.00 -15.60 7.70
N ARG A 14 5.77 -16.26 6.83
CA ARG A 14 7.05 -15.71 6.38
C ARG A 14 6.85 -14.42 5.61
N ALA A 15 5.84 -14.33 4.74
CA ALA A 15 5.52 -13.07 4.04
C ALA A 15 5.13 -11.96 5.02
N ALA A 16 4.51 -12.31 6.15
CA ALA A 16 4.18 -11.34 7.19
C ALA A 16 5.40 -10.63 7.78
N GLN A 17 6.58 -11.26 7.77
CA GLN A 17 7.81 -10.65 8.29
C GLN A 17 8.34 -9.51 7.39
N GLU A 18 7.79 -9.34 6.19
CA GLU A 18 8.05 -8.20 5.30
C GLU A 18 7.16 -6.98 5.63
N LEU A 19 6.22 -7.13 6.57
CA LEU A 19 5.29 -6.09 6.97
C LEU A 19 5.84 -5.25 8.13
N PHE A 20 5.36 -4.01 8.21
CA PHE A 20 5.74 -3.05 9.26
C PHE A 20 4.51 -2.32 9.81
N PRO A 21 4.58 -1.75 11.04
CA PRO A 21 3.47 -0.99 11.63
C PRO A 21 2.98 0.12 10.70
N GLY A 22 1.69 0.10 10.40
CA GLY A 22 1.00 1.05 9.54
C GLY A 22 0.94 0.68 8.06
N ALA A 23 1.61 -0.40 7.63
CA ALA A 23 1.67 -0.79 6.22
C ALA A 23 0.28 -1.05 5.62
N VAL A 24 0.05 -0.56 4.41
CA VAL A 24 -1.11 -0.87 3.58
C VAL A 24 -0.75 -2.03 2.66
N VAL A 25 -1.44 -3.15 2.84
CA VAL A 25 -1.08 -4.44 2.24
C VAL A 25 -2.19 -4.92 1.30
N ALA A 26 -1.88 -5.00 0.02
CA ALA A 26 -2.77 -5.57 -0.98
C ALA A 26 -2.54 -7.08 -1.09
N LEU A 27 -3.62 -7.86 -0.94
CA LEU A 27 -3.56 -9.32 -1.00
C LEU A 27 -4.22 -9.83 -2.28
N GLY A 28 -3.45 -10.55 -3.08
CA GLY A 28 -3.97 -11.28 -4.23
C GLY A 28 -4.74 -12.52 -3.79
N MET A 29 -5.54 -13.06 -4.70
CA MET A 29 -6.24 -14.34 -4.48
C MET A 29 -5.27 -15.48 -4.15
N GLY A 30 -5.77 -16.48 -3.42
CA GLY A 30 -5.06 -17.72 -3.12
C GLY A 30 -4.38 -17.71 -1.75
N LEU A 31 -3.15 -18.21 -1.68
CA LEU A 31 -2.30 -18.23 -0.49
C LEU A 31 -2.28 -16.88 0.26
N PRO A 32 -2.15 -15.71 -0.39
CA PRO A 32 -2.08 -14.44 0.32
C PRO A 32 -3.34 -14.11 1.13
N CYS A 33 -4.53 -14.56 0.70
CA CYS A 33 -5.80 -14.34 1.41
C CYS A 33 -5.82 -14.99 2.81
N HIS A 34 -4.96 -15.96 3.11
CA HIS A 34 -4.88 -16.56 4.43
C HIS A 34 -4.17 -15.67 5.46
N LEU A 35 -3.41 -14.66 5.03
CA LEU A 35 -2.59 -13.84 5.93
C LEU A 35 -3.37 -13.15 7.05
N PRO A 36 -4.56 -12.55 6.80
CA PRO A 36 -5.34 -11.91 7.85
C PRO A 36 -5.87 -12.88 8.92
N PHE A 37 -5.88 -14.20 8.65
CA PHE A 37 -6.31 -15.24 9.58
C PHE A 37 -5.16 -15.75 10.46
N GLU A 38 -3.91 -15.62 9.98
CA GLU A 38 -2.71 -16.06 10.68
C GLU A 38 -2.11 -14.96 11.58
N LEU A 39 -2.46 -13.69 11.34
CA LEU A 39 -2.01 -12.58 12.16
C LEU A 39 -2.94 -12.33 13.36
N PRO A 40 -2.39 -11.95 14.53
CA PRO A 40 -3.20 -11.47 15.64
C PRO A 40 -4.10 -10.31 15.18
N ALA A 41 -5.40 -10.37 15.55
CA ALA A 41 -6.33 -9.28 15.29
C ALA A 41 -5.75 -7.98 15.83
N SER A 42 -5.75 -6.91 15.01
CA SER A 42 -5.07 -5.62 15.24
C SER A 42 -3.56 -5.56 14.97
N GLY A 43 -2.99 -6.47 14.17
CA GLY A 43 -1.58 -6.56 13.79
C GLY A 43 -0.98 -5.34 13.05
N GLY A 44 -1.46 -4.13 13.33
CA GLY A 44 -0.89 -2.85 12.95
C GLY A 44 -0.85 -2.54 11.46
N VAL A 45 -1.32 -3.42 10.60
CA VAL A 45 -1.38 -3.25 9.15
C VAL A 45 -2.81 -3.08 8.66
N TRP A 46 -2.95 -2.53 7.46
CA TRP A 46 -4.22 -2.29 6.78
C TRP A 46 -4.31 -3.18 5.54
N PHE A 47 -5.11 -4.24 5.59
CA PHE A 47 -5.38 -5.05 4.41
C PHE A 47 -6.37 -4.35 3.48
N ILE A 48 -6.09 -4.38 2.17
CA ILE A 48 -6.98 -3.90 1.12
C ILE A 48 -7.32 -5.02 0.16
N ALA A 49 -8.62 -5.18 -0.09
CA ALA A 49 -9.17 -6.09 -1.08
C ALA A 49 -9.67 -5.30 -2.27
N ASP A 50 -9.50 -5.85 -3.47
CA ASP A 50 -10.00 -5.29 -4.73
C ASP A 50 -11.54 -5.26 -4.82
N SER A 51 -12.23 -5.97 -3.92
CA SER A 51 -13.65 -5.83 -3.64
C SER A 51 -14.04 -4.44 -3.10
N GLY A 52 -13.05 -3.66 -2.62
CA GLY A 52 -13.23 -2.34 -2.03
C GLY A 52 -13.26 -2.33 -0.50
N ALA A 53 -13.00 -3.46 0.16
CA ALA A 53 -12.85 -3.52 1.62
C ALA A 53 -11.43 -3.07 2.03
N LEU A 54 -11.35 -2.05 2.89
CA LEU A 54 -10.11 -1.48 3.41
C LEU A 54 -10.09 -1.60 4.93
N GLY A 55 -9.03 -2.18 5.49
CA GLY A 55 -8.89 -2.36 6.94
C GLY A 55 -9.78 -3.47 7.47
N TYR A 56 -9.56 -4.69 6.99
CA TYR A 56 -10.23 -5.90 7.48
C TYR A 56 -9.23 -6.84 8.16
N THR A 57 -9.76 -7.86 8.83
CA THR A 57 -9.02 -8.97 9.44
C THR A 57 -9.65 -10.29 9.01
N GLY A 58 -9.21 -11.43 9.53
CA GLY A 58 -9.79 -12.75 9.26
C GLY A 58 -11.29 -12.91 9.54
N GLN A 59 -11.71 -14.15 9.80
CA GLN A 59 -13.10 -14.56 9.58
C GLN A 59 -14.15 -13.77 10.37
N ASP A 60 -15.21 -13.38 9.65
CA ASP A 60 -16.50 -12.99 10.22
C ASP A 60 -17.58 -13.97 9.76
N ASN A 61 -18.16 -14.72 10.69
CA ASN A 61 -19.18 -15.72 10.34
C ASN A 61 -20.55 -15.10 10.06
N ASP A 62 -20.76 -13.84 10.46
CA ASP A 62 -22.04 -13.14 10.34
C ASP A 62 -21.91 -11.86 9.47
N GLY A 63 -20.73 -11.64 8.90
CA GLY A 63 -20.39 -10.47 8.10
C GLY A 63 -20.96 -10.51 6.68
N VAL A 64 -20.89 -9.36 6.01
CA VAL A 64 -21.26 -9.19 4.59
C VAL A 64 -20.08 -8.78 3.71
N SER A 65 -18.93 -8.51 4.32
CA SER A 65 -17.70 -8.09 3.64
C SER A 65 -16.96 -9.31 3.13
N VAL A 66 -16.39 -9.20 1.94
CA VAL A 66 -15.58 -10.28 1.34
C VAL A 66 -14.19 -9.79 0.96
N ASP A 67 -13.20 -10.65 1.15
CA ASP A 67 -11.86 -10.43 0.61
C ASP A 67 -11.79 -10.73 -0.90
N ALA A 68 -10.60 -10.59 -1.49
CA ALA A 68 -10.35 -10.89 -2.90
C ALA A 68 -10.64 -12.36 -3.27
N GLY A 69 -10.56 -13.28 -2.29
CA GLY A 69 -10.89 -14.70 -2.46
C GLY A 69 -12.37 -15.04 -2.31
N GLY A 70 -13.21 -14.06 -1.94
CA GLY A 70 -14.65 -14.25 -1.67
C GLY A 70 -14.97 -14.79 -0.28
N SER A 71 -14.00 -14.84 0.63
CA SER A 71 -14.21 -15.28 2.02
C SER A 71 -14.78 -14.14 2.86
N LEU A 72 -15.68 -14.46 3.80
CA LEU A 72 -16.22 -13.46 4.72
C LEU A 72 -15.16 -12.96 5.69
N VAL A 73 -15.03 -11.64 5.80
CA VAL A 73 -14.02 -10.95 6.61
C VAL A 73 -14.62 -9.91 7.56
N ALA A 74 -13.99 -9.76 8.73
CA ALA A 74 -14.39 -8.75 9.72
C ALA A 74 -13.72 -7.40 9.43
N MET A 75 -14.48 -6.31 9.52
CA MET A 75 -13.91 -4.97 9.42
C MET A 75 -13.27 -4.54 10.75
N LEU A 76 -12.11 -3.90 10.66
CA LEU A 76 -11.45 -3.27 11.81
C LEU A 76 -12.06 -1.89 12.10
N PRO A 77 -11.99 -1.39 13.34
CA PRO A 77 -12.28 0.01 13.63
C PRO A 77 -11.43 0.93 12.73
N GLY A 78 -12.09 1.87 12.06
CA GLY A 78 -11.45 2.76 11.07
C GLY A 78 -11.35 2.16 9.66
N GLY A 79 -11.76 0.90 9.46
CA GLY A 79 -11.94 0.31 8.14
C GLY A 79 -13.04 1.02 7.35
N SER A 80 -12.97 0.90 6.03
CA SER A 80 -13.87 1.59 5.11
C SER A 80 -14.20 0.74 3.89
N PHE A 81 -15.22 1.16 3.15
CA PHE A 81 -15.59 0.59 1.87
C PHE A 81 -15.43 1.64 0.78
N THR A 82 -15.01 1.18 -0.40
CA THR A 82 -14.83 2.04 -1.56
C THR A 82 -15.32 1.37 -2.84
N GLY A 83 -15.52 2.15 -3.90
CA GLY A 83 -15.91 1.62 -5.19
C GLY A 83 -14.73 0.96 -5.91
N VAL A 84 -15.03 0.11 -6.90
CA VAL A 84 -13.99 -0.54 -7.72
C VAL A 84 -13.09 0.43 -8.49
N VAL A 85 -13.58 1.64 -8.80
CA VAL A 85 -12.78 2.70 -9.45
C VAL A 85 -11.77 3.27 -8.47
N ASP A 86 -12.19 3.51 -7.24
CA ASP A 86 -11.36 4.12 -6.20
C ASP A 86 -10.29 3.14 -5.73
N VAL A 87 -10.63 1.87 -5.49
CA VAL A 87 -9.65 0.85 -5.11
C VAL A 87 -8.60 0.65 -6.21
N ALA A 88 -9.00 0.65 -7.48
CA ALA A 88 -8.04 0.60 -8.59
C ALA A 88 -7.16 1.85 -8.63
N GLY A 89 -7.69 3.02 -8.27
CA GLY A 89 -6.92 4.26 -8.09
C GLY A 89 -5.93 4.18 -6.94
N ILE A 90 -6.30 3.57 -5.81
CA ILE A 90 -5.42 3.35 -4.64
C ILE A 90 -4.27 2.43 -5.02
N LEU A 91 -4.58 1.26 -5.60
CA LEU A 91 -3.58 0.29 -6.04
C LEU A 91 -2.64 0.94 -7.05
N ARG A 92 -3.15 1.44 -8.18
CA ARG A 92 -2.32 2.00 -9.26
C ARG A 92 -1.60 3.30 -8.87
N GLY A 93 -2.15 4.05 -7.91
CA GLY A 93 -1.63 5.36 -7.48
C GLY A 93 -0.39 5.28 -6.59
N GLY A 94 0.04 4.09 -6.19
CA GLY A 94 1.17 3.91 -5.29
C GLY A 94 0.84 4.19 -3.83
N HIS A 95 -0.40 3.90 -3.43
CA HIS A 95 -0.88 4.05 -2.05
C HIS A 95 -0.86 2.74 -1.26
N THR A 96 -0.17 1.73 -1.77
CA THR A 96 0.07 0.45 -1.11
C THR A 96 1.57 0.26 -0.85
N ASP A 97 1.91 -0.21 0.33
CA ASP A 97 3.29 -0.46 0.71
C ASP A 97 3.76 -1.81 0.18
N VAL A 98 2.93 -2.84 0.36
CA VAL A 98 3.26 -4.23 0.02
C VAL A 98 2.12 -4.86 -0.79
N ALA A 99 2.45 -5.48 -1.91
CA ALA A 99 1.55 -6.41 -2.62
C ALA A 99 2.04 -7.85 -2.41
N ILE A 100 1.13 -8.75 -2.03
CA ILE A 100 1.42 -10.17 -1.90
C ILE A 100 0.57 -10.94 -2.92
N LEU A 101 1.22 -11.65 -3.83
CA LEU A 101 0.58 -12.34 -4.96
C LEU A 101 0.93 -13.82 -4.97
N GLU A 102 0.10 -14.65 -5.60
CA GLU A 102 0.42 -16.05 -5.91
C GLU A 102 0.56 -16.24 -7.42
N PRO A 103 1.73 -15.96 -8.02
CA PRO A 103 1.95 -16.22 -9.43
C PRO A 103 2.11 -17.72 -9.72
N SER A 104 1.72 -18.12 -10.92
CA SER A 104 1.91 -19.48 -11.45
C SER A 104 3.32 -19.71 -12.01
N GLN A 105 3.98 -18.67 -12.51
CA GLN A 105 5.36 -18.68 -12.95
C GLN A 105 6.06 -17.38 -12.59
N VAL A 106 7.35 -17.47 -12.28
CA VAL A 106 8.23 -16.32 -12.04
C VAL A 106 9.54 -16.48 -12.81
N SER A 107 10.05 -15.40 -13.39
CA SER A 107 11.27 -15.40 -14.20
C SER A 107 12.51 -14.97 -13.41
N THR A 108 13.69 -15.19 -13.99
CA THR A 108 14.98 -14.67 -13.49
C THR A 108 15.01 -13.18 -13.23
N LYS A 109 14.16 -12.41 -13.91
CA LYS A 109 14.10 -10.95 -13.82
C LYS A 109 13.03 -10.45 -12.87
N GLY A 110 12.28 -11.35 -12.22
CA GLY A 110 11.11 -11.01 -11.43
C GLY A 110 9.89 -10.68 -12.32
N ASP A 111 9.85 -11.19 -13.56
CA ASP A 111 8.59 -11.22 -14.31
C ASP A 111 7.67 -12.26 -13.68
N PHE A 112 6.36 -12.07 -13.74
CA PHE A 112 5.41 -13.05 -13.25
C PHE A 112 4.23 -13.28 -14.20
N VAL A 113 3.71 -14.49 -14.14
CA VAL A 113 2.43 -14.90 -14.74
C VAL A 113 1.51 -15.29 -13.61
N HIS A 114 0.41 -14.58 -13.44
CA HIS A 114 -0.57 -14.83 -12.40
C HIS A 114 -1.79 -15.58 -12.94
N TRP A 115 -2.46 -15.03 -13.95
CA TRP A 115 -3.79 -15.50 -14.33
C TRP A 115 -3.81 -16.50 -15.47
N THR A 116 -2.87 -16.36 -16.42
CA THR A 116 -2.83 -17.26 -17.57
C THR A 116 -2.23 -18.59 -17.14
N THR A 117 -3.07 -19.62 -17.03
CA THR A 117 -2.68 -21.01 -16.75
C THR A 117 -3.16 -21.92 -17.88
N GLU A 118 -2.77 -23.20 -17.88
CA GLU A 118 -3.31 -24.19 -18.82
C GLU A 118 -4.86 -24.29 -18.74
N LYS A 119 -5.45 -24.02 -17.57
CA LYS A 119 -6.91 -24.07 -17.35
C LYS A 119 -7.66 -22.80 -17.77
N THR A 120 -6.95 -21.68 -17.87
CA THR A 120 -7.51 -20.35 -18.19
C THR A 120 -6.99 -19.82 -19.52
N ALA A 121 -6.41 -20.69 -20.37
CA ALA A 121 -5.87 -20.34 -21.67
C ALA A 121 -6.91 -19.59 -22.53
N GLY A 122 -6.59 -18.36 -22.93
CA GLY A 122 -7.46 -17.49 -23.71
C GLY A 122 -8.35 -16.53 -22.90
N LEU A 123 -8.35 -16.63 -21.57
CA LEU A 123 -8.98 -15.66 -20.67
C LEU A 123 -7.93 -14.64 -20.20
N PHE A 124 -7.99 -13.44 -20.76
CA PHE A 124 -7.12 -12.32 -20.38
C PHE A 124 -7.79 -11.47 -19.29
N ALA A 125 -7.83 -11.98 -18.06
CA ALA A 125 -8.45 -11.30 -16.93
C ALA A 125 -7.51 -11.30 -15.72
N PRO A 126 -6.41 -10.53 -15.74
CA PRO A 126 -5.39 -10.55 -14.69
C PRO A 126 -5.90 -10.07 -13.31
N GLY A 127 -7.15 -9.60 -13.24
CA GLY A 127 -7.73 -9.03 -12.03
C GLY A 127 -6.95 -7.79 -11.58
N SER A 128 -6.92 -7.60 -10.26
CA SER A 128 -6.20 -6.50 -9.60
C SER A 128 -4.68 -6.71 -9.52
N ALA A 129 -4.17 -7.91 -9.80
CA ALA A 129 -2.76 -8.27 -9.60
C ALA A 129 -1.78 -7.35 -10.34
N VAL A 130 -2.15 -6.90 -11.55
CA VAL A 130 -1.32 -5.95 -12.32
C VAL A 130 -1.31 -4.58 -11.63
N ASP A 131 -2.47 -4.04 -11.25
CA ASP A 131 -2.53 -2.75 -10.54
C ASP A 131 -1.76 -2.79 -9.21
N MET A 132 -1.87 -3.90 -8.47
CA MET A 132 -1.11 -4.13 -7.23
C MET A 132 0.40 -4.15 -7.47
N ALA A 133 0.86 -4.91 -8.46
CA ALA A 133 2.30 -5.09 -8.72
C ALA A 133 3.00 -3.84 -9.27
N TYR A 134 2.29 -2.98 -10.00
CA TYR A 134 2.85 -1.72 -10.49
C TYR A 134 2.66 -0.56 -9.52
N GLY A 135 1.73 -0.70 -8.57
CA GLY A 135 1.45 0.29 -7.55
C GLY A 135 2.30 0.17 -6.31
N SER A 136 2.45 -1.03 -5.77
CA SER A 136 3.10 -1.23 -4.48
C SER A 136 4.60 -0.92 -4.50
N SER A 137 5.11 -0.45 -3.36
CA SER A 137 6.54 -0.21 -3.17
C SER A 137 7.35 -1.52 -3.15
N THR A 138 6.76 -2.59 -2.61
CA THR A 138 7.34 -3.93 -2.57
C THR A 138 6.32 -4.95 -3.08
N VAL A 139 6.76 -5.89 -3.92
CA VAL A 139 5.93 -6.98 -4.44
C VAL A 139 6.53 -8.34 -4.06
N VAL A 140 5.75 -9.12 -3.32
CA VAL A 140 6.12 -10.44 -2.79
C VAL A 140 5.29 -11.51 -3.48
N ALA A 141 5.95 -12.52 -4.05
CA ALA A 141 5.31 -13.75 -4.50
C ALA A 141 5.29 -14.76 -3.35
N VAL A 142 4.13 -15.38 -3.09
CA VAL A 142 3.97 -16.53 -2.19
C VAL A 142 3.37 -17.66 -3.02
N MET A 143 4.16 -18.67 -3.34
CA MET A 143 3.78 -19.68 -4.33
C MET A 143 4.48 -21.03 -4.12
N PRO A 144 3.91 -22.16 -4.56
CA PRO A 144 4.63 -23.43 -4.59
C PRO A 144 5.88 -23.33 -5.47
N HIS A 145 6.98 -23.92 -5.02
CA HIS A 145 8.25 -23.93 -5.77
C HIS A 145 8.15 -24.72 -7.08
N GLN A 146 7.43 -25.84 -7.03
CA GLN A 146 7.16 -26.70 -8.17
C GLN A 146 5.64 -26.86 -8.35
N GLY A 147 5.19 -26.83 -9.60
CA GLY A 147 3.81 -27.12 -9.95
C GLY A 147 3.52 -28.63 -9.98
N PRO A 148 2.28 -29.00 -10.37
CA PRO A 148 1.91 -30.40 -10.59
C PRO A 148 2.88 -31.11 -11.54
N GLY A 149 3.29 -32.32 -11.16
CA GLY A 149 4.26 -33.11 -11.93
C GLY A 149 5.73 -32.73 -11.69
N GLY A 150 6.03 -31.85 -10.72
CA GLY A 150 7.40 -31.53 -10.30
C GLY A 150 8.13 -30.55 -11.21
N ARG A 151 7.43 -29.87 -12.13
CA ARG A 151 8.04 -28.81 -12.95
C ARG A 151 8.29 -27.58 -12.08
N SER A 152 9.44 -26.92 -12.24
CA SER A 152 9.72 -25.68 -11.51
C SER A 152 8.74 -24.59 -11.94
N ASN A 153 8.24 -23.83 -10.98
CA ASN A 153 7.50 -22.60 -11.27
C ASN A 153 8.44 -21.38 -11.35
N ILE A 154 9.71 -21.56 -11.00
CA ILE A 154 10.76 -20.53 -11.08
C ILE A 154 11.62 -20.84 -12.31
N VAL A 155 11.37 -20.11 -13.39
CA VAL A 155 11.87 -20.43 -14.73
C VAL A 155 12.83 -19.36 -15.24
N GLU A 156 13.70 -19.70 -16.19
CA GLU A 156 14.58 -18.70 -16.80
C GLU A 156 13.78 -17.55 -17.44
N LYS A 157 12.72 -17.92 -18.16
CA LYS A 157 11.76 -17.04 -18.82
C LYS A 157 10.36 -17.63 -18.74
N CYS A 158 9.36 -16.81 -18.41
CA CYS A 158 7.96 -17.22 -18.44
C CYS A 158 7.55 -17.72 -19.82
N THR A 159 6.84 -18.85 -19.87
CA THR A 159 6.37 -19.46 -21.11
C THR A 159 4.96 -19.01 -21.49
N LEU A 160 4.27 -18.37 -20.54
CA LEU A 160 2.94 -17.81 -20.69
C LEU A 160 3.01 -16.27 -20.75
N PRO A 161 1.95 -15.58 -21.22
CA PRO A 161 1.89 -14.13 -21.25
C PRO A 161 2.17 -13.53 -19.86
N VAL A 162 3.20 -12.67 -19.79
CA VAL A 162 3.62 -12.01 -18.56
C VAL A 162 2.59 -10.95 -18.17
N ASP A 163 2.17 -10.97 -16.90
CA ASP A 163 1.25 -10.00 -16.31
C ASP A 163 2.01 -8.80 -15.73
N GLY A 164 3.14 -9.04 -15.05
CA GLY A 164 4.03 -7.99 -14.56
C GLY A 164 5.49 -8.27 -14.91
N ALA A 165 6.15 -7.30 -15.53
CA ALA A 165 7.55 -7.43 -15.98
C ALA A 165 8.50 -6.80 -14.95
N GLY A 166 9.45 -7.60 -14.47
CA GLY A 166 10.42 -7.22 -13.44
C GLY A 166 9.81 -6.43 -12.29
N ARG A 167 8.72 -6.96 -11.72
CA ARG A 167 7.97 -6.34 -10.62
C ARG A 167 8.19 -7.01 -9.28
N LEU A 168 8.54 -8.30 -9.26
CA LEU A 168 8.77 -9.01 -7.99
C LEU A 168 10.07 -8.57 -7.34
N ASP A 169 10.03 -8.38 -6.03
CA ASP A 169 11.20 -8.12 -5.17
C ASP A 169 11.61 -9.37 -4.38
N LEU A 170 10.62 -10.18 -3.99
CA LEU A 170 10.81 -11.36 -3.14
C LEU A 170 9.91 -12.50 -3.60
N ILE A 171 10.42 -13.73 -3.56
CA ILE A 171 9.72 -14.96 -3.88
C ILE A 171 9.84 -15.89 -2.68
N ILE A 172 8.72 -16.19 -2.04
CA ILE A 172 8.61 -17.10 -0.90
C ILE A 172 7.94 -18.37 -1.41
N THR A 173 8.62 -19.49 -1.20
CA THR A 173 8.15 -20.82 -1.59
C THR A 173 8.10 -21.76 -0.40
N ASP A 174 7.58 -22.96 -0.64
CA ASP A 174 7.55 -24.03 0.34
C ASP A 174 8.93 -24.61 0.68
N VAL A 175 10.01 -24.20 -0.03
CA VAL A 175 11.38 -24.70 0.22
C VAL A 175 12.43 -23.61 0.40
N ALA A 176 12.12 -22.35 0.06
CA ALA A 176 13.11 -21.28 0.00
C ALA A 176 12.50 -19.89 -0.05
N VAL A 177 13.30 -18.89 0.34
CA VAL A 177 13.09 -17.48 0.06
C VAL A 177 14.17 -16.98 -0.88
N ILE A 178 13.74 -16.35 -1.97
CA ILE A 178 14.58 -15.92 -3.07
C ILE A 178 14.33 -14.43 -3.29
N LYS A 179 15.40 -13.64 -3.29
CA LYS A 179 15.36 -12.21 -3.57
C LYS A 179 15.60 -11.96 -5.05
N VAL A 180 14.85 -11.03 -5.63
CA VAL A 180 15.12 -10.52 -6.97
C VAL A 180 16.10 -9.35 -6.83
N VAL A 181 17.27 -9.47 -7.46
CA VAL A 181 18.34 -8.47 -7.44
C VAL A 181 18.73 -8.09 -8.87
N ALA A 182 19.52 -7.04 -9.03
CA ALA A 182 19.91 -6.55 -10.36
C ALA A 182 20.63 -7.61 -11.22
N SER A 183 21.29 -8.60 -10.60
CA SER A 183 21.98 -9.71 -11.27
C SER A 183 21.10 -10.94 -11.54
N GLY A 184 19.83 -10.95 -11.13
CA GLY A 184 18.92 -12.09 -11.25
C GLY A 184 18.35 -12.52 -9.90
N LEU A 185 18.25 -13.83 -9.67
CA LEU A 185 17.71 -14.39 -8.44
C LEU A 185 18.81 -14.76 -7.45
N GLU A 186 18.63 -14.40 -6.19
CA GLU A 186 19.52 -14.75 -5.09
C GLU A 186 18.76 -15.54 -4.00
N LEU A 187 19.23 -16.75 -3.70
CA LEU A 187 18.73 -17.56 -2.60
C LEU A 187 19.21 -16.98 -1.27
N ILE A 188 18.28 -16.53 -0.44
CA ILE A 188 18.59 -15.89 0.86
C ILE A 188 18.16 -16.72 2.07
N GLU A 189 17.16 -17.59 1.92
CA GLU A 189 16.75 -18.52 2.98
C GLU A 189 16.36 -19.88 2.40
N THR A 190 16.62 -20.97 3.13
CA THR A 190 16.11 -22.32 2.82
C THR A 190 15.13 -22.78 3.90
N ALA A 191 14.13 -23.57 3.53
CA ALA A 191 13.26 -24.23 4.50
C ALA A 191 14.08 -25.19 5.41
N PRO A 192 13.61 -25.47 6.64
CA PRO A 192 14.34 -26.32 7.56
C PRO A 192 14.78 -27.66 6.98
N GLY A 193 16.08 -27.95 7.04
CA GLY A 193 16.68 -29.17 6.50
C GLY A 193 16.84 -29.21 4.97
N TRP A 194 16.63 -28.12 4.25
CA TRP A 194 16.98 -27.98 2.83
C TRP A 194 18.36 -27.36 2.65
N ALA A 195 19.21 -27.99 1.83
CA ALA A 195 20.48 -27.41 1.41
C ALA A 195 20.27 -26.52 0.17
N ALA A 196 21.20 -25.59 -0.08
CA ALA A 196 21.14 -24.71 -1.25
C ALA A 196 21.15 -25.49 -2.56
N GLU A 197 21.95 -26.56 -2.62
CA GLU A 197 22.08 -27.43 -3.78
C GLU A 197 20.77 -28.17 -4.10
N ASP A 198 20.02 -28.56 -3.07
CA ASP A 198 18.71 -29.21 -3.24
C ASP A 198 17.71 -28.24 -3.88
N VAL A 199 17.67 -26.99 -3.42
CA VAL A 199 16.80 -25.93 -3.99
C VAL A 199 17.19 -25.64 -5.44
N ILE A 200 18.49 -25.47 -5.70
CA ILE A 200 18.99 -25.21 -7.06
C ILE A 200 18.63 -26.36 -8.00
N SER A 201 18.69 -27.62 -7.53
CA SER A 201 18.38 -28.79 -8.37
C SER A 201 16.91 -28.87 -8.83
N ILE A 202 16.01 -28.13 -8.19
CA ILE A 202 14.57 -28.07 -8.52
C ILE A 202 14.12 -26.68 -9.02
N THR A 203 15.08 -25.80 -9.29
CA THR A 203 14.88 -24.45 -9.85
C THR A 203 15.37 -24.44 -11.30
N ASP A 204 14.52 -24.05 -12.26
CA ASP A 204 14.93 -23.96 -13.67
C ASP A 204 15.67 -22.65 -13.99
N ALA A 205 15.44 -21.60 -13.20
CA ALA A 205 16.16 -20.34 -13.27
C ALA A 205 17.57 -20.43 -12.65
N PRO A 206 18.59 -19.76 -13.22
CA PRO A 206 19.85 -19.50 -12.54
C PRO A 206 19.64 -18.81 -11.18
N LEU A 207 20.21 -19.40 -10.13
CA LEU A 207 20.06 -18.95 -8.75
C LEU A 207 21.44 -18.80 -8.10
N SER A 208 21.82 -17.59 -7.72
CA SER A 208 23.02 -17.37 -6.90
C SER A 208 22.72 -17.64 -5.44
N VAL A 209 23.72 -18.04 -4.66
CA VAL A 209 23.56 -18.28 -3.21
C VAL A 209 24.11 -17.09 -2.45
N SER A 210 23.30 -16.51 -1.57
CA SER A 210 23.74 -15.40 -0.72
C SER A 210 24.85 -15.84 0.24
N SER A 211 25.84 -14.98 0.46
CA SER A 211 26.86 -15.22 1.50
C SER A 211 26.27 -15.24 2.91
N GLY A 212 25.08 -14.66 3.09
CA GLY A 212 24.32 -14.66 4.34
C GLY A 212 23.18 -15.68 4.37
N LEU A 213 23.23 -16.71 3.53
CA LEU A 213 22.20 -17.76 3.49
C LEU A 213 21.96 -18.31 4.90
N LYS A 214 20.69 -18.35 5.29
CA LYS A 214 20.26 -18.90 6.58
C LYS A 214 19.10 -19.87 6.40
N GLU A 215 18.90 -20.71 7.40
CA GLU A 215 17.65 -21.47 7.51
C GLU A 215 16.51 -20.51 7.86
N LEU A 216 15.37 -20.67 7.19
CA LEU A 216 14.16 -19.89 7.39
C LEU A 216 13.58 -20.15 8.78
N THR A 217 13.20 -19.07 9.46
CA THR A 217 12.43 -19.11 10.70
C THR A 217 11.07 -18.45 10.48
N VAL A 218 10.01 -19.05 11.02
CA VAL A 218 8.66 -18.49 10.99
C VAL A 218 8.36 -17.92 12.37
N ASP A 219 8.61 -16.62 12.51
CA ASP A 219 8.21 -15.86 13.68
C ASP A 219 6.95 -15.06 13.33
N ILE A 220 5.93 -15.11 14.18
CA ILE A 220 4.75 -14.24 14.03
C ILE A 220 5.20 -12.84 14.45
N PRO A 221 5.26 -11.87 13.51
CA PRO A 221 5.76 -10.55 13.85
C PRO A 221 4.77 -9.87 14.81
N ALA A 222 5.29 -9.36 15.93
CA ALA A 222 4.53 -8.54 16.86
C ALA A 222 4.36 -7.13 16.28
N ILE A 223 3.50 -6.99 15.28
CA ILE A 223 3.23 -5.71 14.63
C ILE A 223 2.17 -4.98 15.46
N ALA A 224 2.61 -4.08 16.33
CA ALA A 224 1.70 -3.24 17.09
C ALA A 224 1.12 -2.14 16.20
N PRO A 225 -0.16 -1.77 16.36
CA PRO A 225 -0.72 -0.63 15.66
C PRO A 225 0.02 0.65 16.05
N PRO A 226 0.34 1.53 15.08
CA PRO A 226 1.00 2.79 15.40
C PRO A 226 0.10 3.62 16.31
N ASN A 227 0.66 4.14 17.40
CA ASN A 227 -0.06 5.10 18.24
C ASN A 227 -0.11 6.45 17.50
N LYS A 228 -1.28 6.82 16.99
CA LYS A 228 -1.52 8.10 16.31
C LYS A 228 -2.11 9.17 17.22
N VAL A 229 -2.05 8.99 18.54
CA VAL A 229 -2.48 10.00 19.53
C VAL A 229 -1.26 10.79 19.99
N TYR A 230 -1.27 12.08 19.71
CA TYR A 230 -0.19 13.01 20.02
C TYR A 230 -0.66 14.06 21.05
N PRO A 231 0.25 14.57 21.90
CA PRO A 231 -0.10 15.59 22.90
C PRO A 231 -0.41 16.96 22.28
N SER A 232 0.04 17.23 21.05
CA SER A 232 -0.28 18.43 20.30
C SER A 232 -0.35 18.18 18.79
N ALA A 233 -0.91 19.13 18.04
CA ALA A 233 -0.95 19.07 16.58
C ALA A 233 0.44 19.20 15.95
N VAL A 234 1.36 19.96 16.56
CA VAL A 234 2.74 20.08 16.06
C VAL A 234 3.45 18.74 16.18
N ASP A 235 3.33 18.06 17.32
CA ASP A 235 3.93 16.73 17.54
C ASP A 235 3.40 15.69 16.54
N ALA A 236 2.13 15.82 16.13
CA ALA A 236 1.51 14.96 15.13
C ALA A 236 1.97 15.21 13.68
N LEU A 237 2.69 16.30 13.42
CA LEU A 237 3.05 16.76 12.07
C LEU A 237 4.57 16.89 11.86
N LEU A 238 5.39 16.49 12.84
CA LEU A 238 6.85 16.67 12.81
C LEU A 238 7.52 15.98 11.61
N ASP A 239 6.90 14.93 11.08
CA ASP A 239 7.40 14.14 9.97
C ASP A 239 6.93 14.66 8.60
N VAL A 240 6.12 15.72 8.53
CA VAL A 240 5.63 16.30 7.27
C VAL A 240 6.78 17.00 6.52
N PRO A 241 7.22 16.48 5.36
CA PRO A 241 8.29 17.12 4.60
C PRO A 241 7.86 18.44 3.95
N GLU A 242 8.81 19.32 3.66
CA GLU A 242 8.56 20.44 2.73
C GLU A 242 8.13 19.91 1.35
N GLY A 243 7.27 20.64 0.66
CA GLY A 243 6.78 20.21 -0.67
C GLY A 243 5.57 19.27 -0.63
N SER A 244 5.19 18.81 0.57
CA SER A 244 4.12 17.82 0.78
C SER A 244 2.78 18.24 0.20
N VAL A 245 2.06 17.26 -0.33
CA VAL A 245 0.65 17.40 -0.70
C VAL A 245 -0.21 17.05 0.51
N ILE A 246 -0.96 18.02 1.02
CA ILE A 246 -1.82 17.86 2.18
C ILE A 246 -3.27 17.87 1.72
N ASN A 247 -3.97 16.75 1.93
CA ASN A 247 -5.41 16.71 1.80
C ASN A 247 -6.06 17.23 3.07
N VAL A 248 -6.92 18.24 2.93
CA VAL A 248 -7.53 18.95 4.05
C VAL A 248 -9.03 18.83 3.94
N ASP A 249 -9.62 18.15 4.91
CA ASP A 249 -11.07 18.00 5.00
C ASP A 249 -11.78 19.29 5.41
N GLY A 250 -13.10 19.25 5.30
CA GLY A 250 -13.98 20.35 5.68
C GLY A 250 -14.42 21.21 4.50
N PHE A 251 -15.45 21.99 4.78
CA PHE A 251 -16.01 22.99 3.89
C PHE A 251 -16.21 24.21 4.77
N ALA A 252 -15.15 25.01 4.88
CA ALA A 252 -15.00 26.08 5.85
C ALA A 252 -16.28 26.93 6.06
N GLY A 253 -16.42 27.53 7.24
CA GLY A 253 -17.71 28.06 7.71
C GLY A 253 -18.48 27.01 8.52
N PRO A 254 -19.79 26.78 8.31
CA PRO A 254 -20.58 25.84 9.13
C PRO A 254 -20.20 24.37 8.93
N GLY A 255 -19.52 24.02 7.84
CA GLY A 255 -19.03 22.66 7.58
C GLY A 255 -17.78 22.30 8.37
N GLY A 256 -17.22 23.23 9.15
CA GLY A 256 -15.99 23.03 9.90
C GLY A 256 -14.74 22.99 9.02
N MET A 257 -13.59 22.98 9.69
CA MET A 257 -12.28 22.97 9.07
C MET A 257 -11.31 22.23 10.00
N ALA A 258 -10.27 21.59 9.44
CA ALA A 258 -9.20 20.94 10.21
C ALA A 258 -8.32 21.96 10.97
N HIS A 259 -8.87 22.62 11.99
CA HIS A 259 -8.20 23.73 12.70
C HIS A 259 -6.86 23.33 13.29
N TYR A 260 -6.78 22.16 13.95
CA TYR A 260 -5.53 21.68 14.55
C TYR A 260 -4.46 21.42 13.50
N LEU A 261 -4.82 20.87 12.34
CA LEU A 261 -3.90 20.68 11.21
C LEU A 261 -3.39 22.02 10.70
N MET A 262 -4.27 23.01 10.47
CA MET A 262 -3.87 24.34 9.98
C MET A 262 -2.93 25.06 10.96
N VAL A 263 -3.27 25.04 12.26
CA VAL A 263 -2.44 25.66 13.31
C VAL A 263 -1.11 24.92 13.44
N GLY A 264 -1.12 23.59 13.46
CA GLY A 264 0.08 22.78 13.57
C GLY A 264 1.04 22.98 12.40
N LEU A 265 0.55 22.96 11.15
CA LEU A 265 1.36 23.25 9.96
C LEU A 265 1.93 24.66 9.99
N ARG A 266 1.15 25.65 10.43
CA ARG A 266 1.62 27.03 10.60
C ARG A 266 2.78 27.09 11.59
N ASP A 267 2.58 26.53 12.77
CA ASP A 267 3.54 26.61 13.87
C ASP A 267 4.81 25.80 13.60
N LEU A 268 4.68 24.68 12.87
CA LEU A 268 5.82 23.91 12.37
C LEU A 268 6.63 24.70 11.32
N GLY A 269 5.97 25.63 10.61
CA GLY A 269 6.63 26.50 9.62
C GLY A 269 7.00 25.81 8.30
N VAL A 270 6.56 24.56 8.09
CA VAL A 270 6.83 23.78 6.88
C VAL A 270 6.41 24.55 5.61
N LYS A 271 7.30 24.58 4.62
CA LYS A 271 7.14 25.38 3.40
C LYS A 271 6.79 24.54 2.18
N ASN A 272 6.44 25.23 1.10
CA ASN A 272 6.18 24.64 -0.21
C ASN A 272 5.02 23.64 -0.22
N LEU A 273 4.05 23.79 0.68
CA LEU A 273 2.89 22.91 0.76
C LEU A 273 2.01 23.03 -0.48
N GLN A 274 1.47 21.91 -0.91
CA GLN A 274 0.42 21.81 -1.92
C GLN A 274 -0.86 21.36 -1.23
N LEU A 275 -1.92 22.17 -1.27
CA LEU A 275 -3.17 21.85 -0.59
C LEU A 275 -4.17 21.21 -1.55
N ILE A 276 -4.85 20.16 -1.12
CA ILE A 276 -6.05 19.62 -1.76
C ILE A 276 -7.18 19.81 -0.76
N SER A 277 -8.20 20.58 -1.12
CA SER A 277 -9.35 20.81 -0.23
C SER A 277 -10.57 21.26 -1.02
N ASN A 278 -11.74 21.29 -0.40
CA ASN A 278 -12.93 21.86 -1.02
C ASN A 278 -12.76 23.37 -1.31
N THR A 279 -12.03 24.08 -0.44
CA THR A 279 -11.82 25.54 -0.53
C THR A 279 -10.33 25.86 -0.54
N ALA A 280 -9.92 27.00 -1.11
CA ALA A 280 -8.53 27.49 -1.00
C ALA A 280 -8.36 28.49 0.17
N GLY A 281 -9.30 28.48 1.12
CA GLY A 281 -9.49 29.55 2.10
C GLY A 281 -10.77 30.30 1.81
N VAL A 282 -11.51 30.64 2.85
CA VAL A 282 -12.66 31.52 2.72
C VAL A 282 -12.11 32.92 2.78
N ALA A 283 -12.61 33.81 1.93
CA ALA A 283 -12.47 35.20 2.27
C ALA A 283 -13.01 35.42 3.68
N ARG A 284 -12.51 36.43 4.39
CA ARG A 284 -13.00 36.87 5.71
C ARG A 284 -14.49 37.30 5.70
N VAL A 285 -15.26 36.87 4.70
CA VAL A 285 -16.70 36.67 4.69
C VAL A 285 -17.03 35.66 5.78
N SER A 286 -17.18 36.20 6.98
CA SER A 286 -17.77 35.57 8.15
C SER A 286 -19.01 34.79 7.73
N ALA A 287 -18.90 33.47 7.65
CA ALA A 287 -20.07 32.62 7.58
C ALA A 287 -20.77 32.71 8.95
N PHE A 288 -21.89 33.42 9.01
CA PHE A 288 -22.83 33.42 10.13
C PHE A 288 -22.31 33.98 11.47
N GLY A 289 -21.48 35.03 11.44
CA GLY A 289 -21.21 35.85 12.63
C GLY A 289 -20.08 35.36 13.56
N SER A 290 -19.24 34.41 13.14
CA SER A 290 -18.05 34.01 13.91
C SER A 290 -16.81 34.83 13.47
N PRO A 291 -16.18 35.63 14.35
CA PRO A 291 -15.15 36.59 13.96
C PRO A 291 -13.74 36.00 13.77
N ASN A 292 -13.47 34.75 14.14
CA ASN A 292 -12.13 34.15 14.15
C ASN A 292 -12.14 32.73 13.55
N ILE A 293 -12.31 32.61 12.23
CA ILE A 293 -12.21 31.30 11.56
C ILE A 293 -10.74 31.05 11.21
N ILE A 294 -10.22 29.89 11.63
CA ILE A 294 -8.91 29.40 11.20
C ILE A 294 -9.13 28.59 9.94
N ASP A 295 -8.55 29.00 8.82
CA ASP A 295 -8.61 28.29 7.56
C ASP A 295 -7.25 28.32 6.83
N HIS A 296 -7.26 27.89 5.56
CA HIS A 296 -6.06 27.88 4.71
C HIS A 296 -5.34 29.23 4.62
N SER A 297 -6.05 30.35 4.82
CA SER A 297 -5.46 31.70 4.77
C SER A 297 -4.29 31.82 5.73
N ILE A 298 -4.32 31.13 6.87
CA ILE A 298 -3.24 31.21 7.85
C ILE A 298 -1.92 30.64 7.32
N LEU A 299 -1.97 29.63 6.45
CA LEU A 299 -0.79 29.05 5.81
C LEU A 299 -0.34 29.91 4.63
N VAL A 300 -1.30 30.47 3.87
CA VAL A 300 -1.02 31.36 2.74
C VAL A 300 -0.36 32.66 3.22
N GLU A 301 -0.90 33.31 4.26
CA GLU A 301 -0.34 34.54 4.86
C GLU A 301 1.07 34.33 5.44
N ASN A 302 1.42 33.09 5.80
CA ASN A 302 2.77 32.70 6.25
C ASN A 302 3.69 32.22 5.11
N ASN A 303 3.29 32.39 3.84
CA ASN A 303 4.04 31.95 2.65
C ASN A 303 4.39 30.46 2.70
N GLN A 304 3.46 29.61 3.15
CA GLN A 304 3.67 28.17 3.26
C GLN A 304 3.09 27.38 2.09
N VAL A 305 2.22 27.98 1.28
CA VAL A 305 1.43 27.29 0.25
C VAL A 305 1.84 27.74 -1.15
N VAL A 306 2.42 26.84 -1.93
CA VAL A 306 2.83 27.11 -3.33
C VAL A 306 1.74 26.72 -4.34
N LYS A 307 0.80 25.87 -3.94
CA LYS A 307 -0.29 25.41 -4.80
C LYS A 307 -1.51 25.01 -4.00
N ALA A 308 -2.69 25.26 -4.55
CA ALA A 308 -3.93 24.65 -4.10
C ALA A 308 -4.64 23.95 -5.27
N THR A 309 -5.32 22.85 -4.97
CA THR A 309 -6.34 22.22 -5.82
C THR A 309 -7.65 22.33 -5.06
N ALA A 310 -8.59 23.13 -5.55
CA ALA A 310 -9.83 23.41 -4.83
C ALA A 310 -11.03 23.67 -5.74
N SER A 311 -12.17 23.11 -5.35
CA SER A 311 -13.46 23.29 -6.05
C SER A 311 -14.04 24.70 -5.86
N TYR A 312 -13.79 25.32 -4.70
CA TYR A 312 -14.25 26.65 -4.34
C TYR A 312 -13.07 27.55 -3.93
N PRO A 313 -12.22 27.98 -4.89
CA PRO A 313 -10.98 28.70 -4.59
C PRO A 313 -11.17 30.22 -4.43
N VAL A 314 -12.36 30.74 -4.76
CA VAL A 314 -12.65 32.17 -4.79
C VAL A 314 -13.57 32.60 -3.66
N SER A 315 -13.41 33.85 -3.23
CA SER A 315 -14.31 34.49 -2.30
C SER A 315 -15.74 34.53 -2.84
N PRO A 316 -16.75 34.28 -1.99
CA PRO A 316 -18.14 34.59 -2.35
C PRO A 316 -18.42 36.09 -2.44
N SER A 317 -17.47 36.96 -2.04
CA SER A 317 -17.58 38.42 -2.10
C SER A 317 -16.43 39.03 -2.92
N ALA A 318 -16.74 39.51 -4.12
CA ALA A 318 -15.75 40.14 -5.00
C ALA A 318 -15.03 41.36 -4.38
N SER A 319 -15.65 42.04 -3.41
CA SER A 319 -15.04 43.16 -2.67
C SER A 319 -14.11 42.74 -1.53
N ARG A 320 -14.04 41.43 -1.23
CA ARG A 320 -13.27 40.87 -0.12
C ARG A 320 -12.56 39.62 -0.63
N PRO A 321 -11.45 39.75 -1.37
CA PRO A 321 -10.68 38.58 -1.79
C PRO A 321 -10.15 37.81 -0.57
N SER A 322 -9.96 36.51 -0.72
CA SER A 322 -9.27 35.67 0.26
C SER A 322 -7.75 35.90 0.20
N ALA A 323 -7.02 35.50 1.24
CA ALA A 323 -5.56 35.54 1.22
C ALA A 323 -4.98 34.74 0.04
N PHE A 324 -5.65 33.62 -0.33
CA PHE A 324 -5.28 32.82 -1.49
C PHE A 324 -5.47 33.55 -2.81
N GLU A 325 -6.61 34.23 -3.02
CA GLU A 325 -6.83 35.02 -4.23
C GLU A 325 -5.80 36.13 -4.38
N GLU A 326 -5.48 36.81 -3.28
CA GLU A 326 -4.46 37.85 -3.30
C GLU A 326 -3.07 37.27 -3.63
N ALA A 327 -2.67 36.17 -3.00
CA ALA A 327 -1.41 35.48 -3.29
C ALA A 327 -1.34 34.95 -4.73
N TYR A 328 -2.45 34.40 -5.24
CA TYR A 328 -2.55 33.92 -6.62
C TYR A 328 -2.38 35.06 -7.62
N ASN A 329 -3.06 36.19 -7.38
CA ASN A 329 -2.94 37.38 -8.22
C ASN A 329 -1.53 38.00 -8.19
N ARG A 330 -0.77 37.81 -7.10
CA ARG A 330 0.64 38.19 -7.00
C ARG A 330 1.61 37.16 -7.62
N GLY A 331 1.11 36.00 -8.05
CA GLY A 331 1.93 34.91 -8.60
C GLY A 331 2.72 34.13 -7.55
N GLU A 332 2.35 34.26 -6.27
CA GLU A 332 3.02 33.59 -5.14
C GLU A 332 2.54 32.14 -4.95
N THR A 333 1.35 31.83 -5.46
CA THR A 333 0.74 30.49 -5.40
C THR A 333 0.02 30.18 -6.70
N THR A 334 -0.26 28.89 -6.93
CA THR A 334 -0.93 28.40 -8.14
C THR A 334 -2.21 27.63 -7.81
N LEU A 335 -3.17 27.64 -8.73
CA LEU A 335 -4.42 26.90 -8.62
C LEU A 335 -4.48 25.81 -9.70
N LYS A 336 -4.91 24.61 -9.34
CA LYS A 336 -5.22 23.51 -10.28
C LYS A 336 -6.69 23.11 -10.16
#